data_AF-A0A800DGQ4-F1
#
_entry.id   AF-A0A800DGQ4-F1
#
_cell.length_a   1.000
_cell.length_b   1.000
_cell.length_c   1.000
_cell.angle_alpha   90.00
_cell.angle_beta   90.00
_cell.angle_gamma   90.00
#
_symmetry.space_group_name_H-M   'P 1'
#
loop_
_entity.id
_entity.type
_entity.pdbx_description
1 polymer ?
#
loop_
_entity_poly.entity_id
_entity_poly.type
_entity_poly.pdbx_seq_one_letter_code
_entity_poly.pdbx_strand_id
1 'polypeptide(L)'
;MVSKFKSFLKNHWRFIVAALAPIVIIAIIFALPLKTVPIQVTESYWDTETKREPYTVSESYTDTEPYTTTETRTETIYDSYIYTGNWSHTFKVDKPDSTVTINIHGYYYPYVYTITCPVCPDDDDSICCPYPYFYYPTGGQGRVVIKVSYPEEVIKYRTVTKYRDVTKYREVPMPVLKERTVTKYVKMPIWSYLFR
;
A
#
# COMPACT_ATOMS: atom_id res chain seq x y z
N MET A 1 33.01 99.28 35.65
CA MET A 1 33.50 98.20 34.76
C MET A 1 32.62 98.01 33.52
N VAL A 2 31.29 98.08 33.66
CA VAL A 2 30.30 97.93 32.57
C VAL A 2 30.45 98.96 31.42
N SER A 3 30.83 100.22 31.70
CA SER A 3 30.95 101.26 30.67
C SER A 3 32.11 101.03 29.69
N LYS A 4 33.24 100.51 30.18
CA LYS A 4 34.41 100.19 29.34
C LYS A 4 34.13 99.01 28.41
N PHE A 5 33.41 98.00 28.88
CA PHE A 5 33.02 96.85 28.06
C PHE A 5 32.08 97.25 26.90
N LYS A 6 31.14 98.16 27.17
CA LYS A 6 30.20 98.67 26.16
C LYS A 6 30.90 99.48 25.05
N SER A 7 31.92 100.28 25.42
CA SER A 7 32.73 101.03 24.44
C SER A 7 33.60 100.12 23.57
N PHE A 8 34.13 99.04 24.14
CA PHE A 8 34.95 98.07 23.41
C PHE A 8 34.12 97.31 22.35
N LEU A 9 32.94 96.81 22.75
CA LEU A 9 31.98 96.17 21.85
C LEU A 9 31.59 97.10 20.70
N LYS A 10 31.35 98.38 20.98
CA LYS A 10 30.94 99.37 19.97
C LYS A 10 32.04 99.66 18.93
N ASN A 11 33.31 99.64 19.34
CA ASN A 11 34.43 99.90 18.43
C ASN A 11 34.84 98.68 17.59
N HIS A 12 34.65 97.46 18.10
CA HIS A 12 35.10 96.22 17.44
C HIS A 12 33.97 95.33 16.90
N TRP A 13 32.73 95.84 16.89
CA TRP A 13 31.54 95.05 16.53
C TRP A 13 31.67 94.31 15.18
N ARG A 14 32.34 94.90 14.18
CA ARG A 14 32.56 94.26 12.86
C ARG A 14 33.41 93.00 12.95
N PHE A 15 34.50 93.03 13.72
CA PHE A 15 35.38 91.86 13.90
C PHE A 15 34.70 90.78 14.74
N ILE A 16 33.91 91.18 15.74
CA ILE A 16 33.12 90.25 16.56
C ILE A 16 32.09 89.54 15.67
N VAL A 17 31.33 90.27 14.85
CA VAL A 17 30.37 89.68 13.91
C VAL A 17 31.06 88.75 12.89
N ALA A 18 32.19 89.16 12.32
CA ALA A 18 32.94 88.33 11.37
C ALA A 18 33.46 87.02 11.99
N ALA A 19 33.90 87.05 13.25
CA ALA A 19 34.34 85.86 13.98
C ALA A 19 33.18 84.97 14.45
N LEU A 20 32.04 85.57 14.83
CA LEU A 20 30.88 84.85 15.36
C LEU A 20 29.99 84.23 14.26
N ALA A 21 29.94 84.85 13.08
CA ALA A 21 29.17 84.38 11.94
C ALA A 21 29.46 82.92 11.54
N PRO A 22 30.71 82.46 11.32
CA PRO A 22 30.97 81.07 10.98
C PRO A 22 30.60 80.11 12.12
N ILE A 23 30.78 80.52 13.38
CA ILE A 23 30.40 79.70 14.55
C ILE A 23 28.88 79.51 14.60
N VAL A 24 28.10 80.56 14.36
CA VAL A 24 26.63 80.50 14.30
C VAL A 24 26.16 79.65 13.13
N ILE A 25 26.78 79.79 11.95
CA ILE A 25 26.46 78.96 10.78
C ILE A 25 26.73 77.48 11.10
N ILE A 26 27.88 77.16 11.70
CA ILE A 26 28.22 75.79 12.12
C ILE A 26 27.20 75.28 13.16
N ALA A 27 26.84 76.09 14.16
CA ALA A 27 25.85 75.72 15.16
C ALA A 27 24.47 75.45 14.54
N ILE A 28 24.03 76.26 13.57
CA ILE A 28 22.77 76.02 12.82
C ILE A 28 22.87 74.73 12.02
N ILE A 29 24.00 74.48 11.34
CA ILE A 29 24.27 73.25 10.56
C ILE A 29 24.17 72.00 11.45
N PHE A 30 24.69 72.05 12.69
CA PHE A 30 24.61 70.95 13.66
C PHE A 30 23.28 70.87 14.42
N ALA A 31 22.55 71.98 14.54
CA ALA A 31 21.23 72.03 15.19
C ALA A 31 20.08 71.57 14.27
N LEU A 32 20.34 71.34 12.97
CA LEU A 32 19.33 70.83 12.06
C LEU A 32 18.79 69.47 12.55
N PRO A 33 17.46 69.28 12.58
CA PRO A 33 16.85 68.10 13.13
C PRO A 33 17.24 66.84 12.34
N LEU A 34 17.44 65.74 13.06
CA LEU A 34 17.59 64.42 12.44
C LEU A 34 16.32 64.09 11.64
N LYS A 35 16.49 63.72 10.37
CA LYS A 35 15.39 63.29 9.52
C LYS A 35 15.26 61.77 9.61
N THR A 36 14.02 61.29 9.77
CA THR A 36 13.70 59.87 9.66
C THR A 36 13.56 59.51 8.18
N VAL A 37 14.33 58.51 7.74
CA VAL A 37 14.31 58.06 6.34
C VAL A 37 14.00 56.57 6.31
N PRO A 38 13.07 56.11 5.46
CA PRO A 38 12.84 54.70 5.25
C PRO A 38 14.03 54.11 4.48
N ILE A 39 14.66 53.09 5.05
CA ILE A 39 15.65 52.26 4.37
C ILE A 39 15.10 50.85 4.22
N GLN A 40 15.30 50.25 3.04
CA GLN A 40 14.98 48.85 2.83
C GLN A 40 16.12 48.00 3.39
N VAL A 41 15.80 47.14 4.36
CA VAL A 41 16.76 46.20 4.95
C VAL A 41 16.26 44.80 4.68
N THR A 42 17.11 43.98 4.06
CA THR A 42 16.85 42.55 3.92
C THR A 42 17.14 41.88 5.26
N GLU A 43 16.11 41.31 5.87
CA GLU A 43 16.24 40.50 7.08
C GLU A 43 16.04 39.03 6.71
N SER A 44 16.94 38.17 7.17
CA SER A 44 16.75 36.73 7.10
C SER A 44 15.97 36.25 8.32
N TYR A 45 15.02 35.33 8.10
CA TYR A 45 14.24 34.69 9.16
C TYR A 45 14.04 33.21 8.83
N TRP A 46 13.92 32.41 9.88
CA TRP A 46 13.57 31.00 9.75
C TRP A 46 12.06 30.86 9.64
N ASP A 47 11.61 30.22 8.57
CA ASP A 47 10.23 29.83 8.38
C ASP A 47 10.13 28.30 8.32
N THR A 48 8.98 27.75 8.72
CA THR A 48 8.76 26.29 8.64
C THR A 48 7.95 25.99 7.40
N GLU A 49 8.60 25.40 6.40
CA GLU A 49 7.91 24.91 5.21
C GLU A 49 7.65 23.41 5.32
N THR A 50 6.54 22.97 4.73
CA THR A 50 6.19 21.55 4.72
C THR A 50 6.76 20.91 3.46
N LYS A 51 7.69 19.96 3.64
CA LYS A 51 8.26 19.18 2.54
C LYS A 51 7.64 17.79 2.50
N ARG A 52 7.31 17.30 1.31
CA ARG A 52 6.86 15.91 1.12
C ARG A 52 8.06 15.00 0.96
N GLU A 53 8.20 14.06 1.89
CA GLU A 53 9.22 13.01 1.83
C GLU A 53 8.58 11.66 1.51
N PRO A 54 9.07 10.92 0.51
CA PRO A 54 8.59 9.57 0.26
C PRO A 54 9.07 8.62 1.36
N TYR A 55 8.20 7.72 1.77
CA TYR A 55 8.53 6.60 2.65
C TYR A 55 7.83 5.33 2.15
N THR A 56 8.49 4.19 2.34
CA THR A 56 7.97 2.90 1.91
C THR A 56 7.23 2.23 3.05
N VAL A 57 5.99 1.80 2.79
CA VAL A 57 5.19 1.00 3.72
C VAL A 57 4.88 -0.33 3.06
N SER A 58 5.11 -1.42 3.79
CA SER A 58 4.66 -2.73 3.36
C SER A 58 3.17 -2.87 3.66
N GLU A 59 2.36 -3.05 2.61
CA GLU A 59 0.93 -3.29 2.72
C GLU A 59 0.61 -4.73 2.31
N SER A 60 -0.21 -5.42 3.11
CA SER A 60 -0.72 -6.73 2.75
C SER A 60 -1.88 -6.62 1.77
N TYR A 61 -1.94 -7.54 0.83
CA TYR A 61 -3.08 -7.74 -0.06
C TYR A 61 -3.36 -9.23 -0.23
N THR A 62 -4.62 -9.57 -0.46
CA THR A 62 -5.05 -10.94 -0.73
C THR A 62 -5.05 -11.20 -2.22
N ASP A 63 -4.42 -12.29 -2.63
CA ASP A 63 -4.39 -12.76 -4.01
C ASP A 63 -4.89 -14.22 -4.07
N THR A 64 -5.46 -14.62 -5.20
CA THR A 64 -5.93 -16.00 -5.41
C THR A 64 -4.96 -16.75 -6.31
N GLU A 65 -4.31 -17.77 -5.77
CA GLU A 65 -3.37 -18.59 -6.52
C GLU A 65 -3.94 -19.99 -6.78
N PRO A 66 -3.78 -20.52 -8.01
CA PRO A 66 -4.14 -21.90 -8.30
C PRO A 66 -3.16 -22.86 -7.61
N TYR A 67 -3.69 -23.98 -7.11
CA TYR A 67 -2.90 -25.11 -6.66
C TYR A 67 -3.55 -26.42 -7.14
N THR A 68 -2.71 -27.38 -7.51
CA THR A 68 -3.16 -28.70 -7.94
C THR A 68 -3.32 -29.60 -6.71
N THR A 69 -4.44 -30.29 -6.62
CA THR A 69 -4.66 -31.31 -5.59
C THR A 69 -5.34 -32.52 -6.21
N THR A 70 -5.00 -33.71 -5.71
CA THR A 70 -5.62 -34.96 -6.14
C THR A 70 -6.85 -35.21 -5.28
N GLU A 71 -8.03 -35.28 -5.90
CA GLU A 71 -9.27 -35.64 -5.23
C GLU A 71 -9.86 -36.92 -5.81
N THR A 72 -10.52 -37.70 -4.97
CA THR A 72 -11.24 -38.88 -5.43
C THR A 72 -12.56 -38.45 -6.05
N ARG A 73 -12.70 -38.63 -7.36
CA ARG A 73 -13.96 -38.45 -8.08
C ARG A 73 -14.67 -39.79 -8.17
N THR A 74 -15.95 -39.83 -7.82
CA THR A 74 -16.80 -41.02 -7.94
C THR A 74 -17.90 -40.80 -8.96
N GLU A 75 -17.95 -41.65 -9.97
CA GLU A 75 -18.98 -41.63 -11.02
C GLU A 75 -19.84 -42.88 -10.94
N THR A 76 -21.15 -42.75 -11.19
CA THR A 76 -22.05 -43.90 -11.28
C THR A 76 -22.19 -44.28 -12.74
N ILE A 77 -21.62 -45.43 -13.12
CA ILE A 77 -21.62 -45.91 -14.51
C ILE A 77 -22.88 -46.72 -14.82
N TYR A 78 -23.43 -47.40 -13.80
CA TYR A 78 -24.63 -48.21 -13.95
C TYR A 78 -25.50 -48.09 -12.71
N ASP A 79 -26.80 -47.89 -12.90
CA ASP A 79 -27.81 -47.90 -11.84
C ASP A 79 -29.13 -48.41 -12.43
N SER A 80 -29.40 -49.69 -12.27
CA SER A 80 -30.62 -50.30 -12.82
C SER A 80 -31.07 -51.53 -12.04
N TYR A 81 -32.34 -51.88 -12.21
CA TYR A 81 -32.91 -53.14 -11.77
C TYR A 81 -32.62 -54.24 -12.79
N ILE A 82 -32.15 -55.38 -12.32
CA ILE A 82 -31.72 -56.52 -13.14
C ILE A 82 -32.34 -57.80 -12.62
N TYR A 83 -32.51 -58.78 -13.53
CA TYR A 83 -32.76 -60.16 -13.16
C TYR A 83 -31.42 -60.89 -13.03
N THR A 84 -31.12 -61.40 -11.84
CA THR A 84 -29.81 -61.98 -11.49
C THR A 84 -29.42 -63.19 -12.32
N GLY A 85 -30.39 -63.90 -12.91
CA GLY A 85 -30.14 -65.15 -13.63
C GLY A 85 -29.33 -65.01 -14.92
N ASN A 86 -29.43 -63.89 -15.63
CA ASN A 86 -28.84 -63.72 -16.98
C ASN A 86 -28.26 -62.32 -17.23
N TRP A 87 -27.93 -61.57 -16.18
CA TRP A 87 -27.40 -60.22 -16.35
C TRP A 87 -25.87 -60.23 -16.46
N SER A 88 -25.38 -59.53 -17.48
CA SER A 88 -23.97 -59.20 -17.65
C SER A 88 -23.87 -57.73 -18.06
N HIS A 89 -22.87 -57.02 -17.54
CA HIS A 89 -22.58 -55.65 -17.91
C HIS A 89 -21.07 -55.45 -18.02
N THR A 90 -20.63 -54.86 -19.12
CA THR A 90 -19.23 -54.59 -19.42
C THR A 90 -19.04 -53.09 -19.59
N PHE A 91 -18.02 -52.54 -18.93
CA PHE A 91 -17.60 -51.15 -19.07
C PHE A 91 -16.08 -51.10 -19.10
N LYS A 92 -15.53 -50.04 -19.70
CA LYS A 92 -14.09 -49.79 -19.73
C LYS A 92 -13.69 -48.88 -18.59
N VAL A 93 -12.51 -49.12 -18.01
CA VAL A 93 -11.92 -48.29 -16.98
C VAL A 93 -10.66 -47.67 -17.55
N ASP A 94 -10.77 -46.44 -18.04
CA ASP A 94 -9.67 -45.76 -18.73
C ASP A 94 -8.74 -45.00 -17.78
N LYS A 95 -9.11 -44.87 -16.50
CA LYS A 95 -8.37 -44.10 -15.50
C LYS A 95 -7.48 -45.03 -14.65
N PRO A 96 -6.18 -44.72 -14.49
CA PRO A 96 -5.31 -45.49 -13.60
C PRO A 96 -5.79 -45.37 -12.15
N ASP A 97 -5.42 -46.34 -11.31
CA ASP A 97 -5.77 -46.38 -9.87
C ASP A 97 -7.27 -46.28 -9.56
N SER A 98 -8.11 -46.70 -10.51
CA SER A 98 -9.56 -46.72 -10.34
C SER A 98 -10.01 -47.83 -9.41
N THR A 99 -10.89 -47.49 -8.47
CA THR A 99 -11.63 -48.44 -7.63
C THR A 99 -13.05 -48.60 -8.15
N VAL A 100 -13.40 -49.81 -8.57
CA VAL A 100 -14.77 -50.17 -8.93
C VAL A 100 -15.51 -50.66 -7.69
N THR A 101 -16.67 -50.08 -7.41
CA THR A 101 -17.59 -50.54 -6.36
C THR A 101 -18.90 -51.00 -6.99
N ILE A 102 -19.23 -52.27 -6.81
CA ILE A 102 -20.50 -52.85 -7.26
C ILE A 102 -21.37 -53.04 -6.02
N ASN A 103 -22.47 -52.30 -5.94
CA ASN A 103 -23.47 -52.47 -4.88
C ASN A 103 -24.69 -53.18 -5.47
N ILE A 104 -25.07 -54.30 -4.88
CA ILE A 104 -26.24 -55.07 -5.29
C ILE A 104 -27.26 -54.99 -4.15
N HIS A 105 -28.38 -54.33 -4.39
CA HIS A 105 -29.50 -54.24 -3.47
C HIS A 105 -30.57 -55.25 -3.87
N GLY A 106 -30.66 -56.37 -3.14
CA GLY A 106 -31.70 -57.38 -3.31
C GLY A 106 -32.93 -57.10 -2.44
N TYR A 107 -34.10 -57.59 -2.87
CA TYR A 107 -35.35 -57.52 -2.09
C TYR A 107 -35.39 -58.48 -0.89
N TYR A 108 -34.40 -59.36 -0.72
CA TYR A 108 -34.40 -60.39 0.32
C TYR A 108 -33.11 -60.31 1.14
N TYR A 109 -33.24 -59.72 2.33
CA TYR A 109 -32.23 -59.49 3.37
C TYR A 109 -31.07 -58.55 3.01
N PRO A 110 -30.75 -57.55 3.87
CA PRO A 110 -29.69 -56.58 3.64
C PRO A 110 -28.30 -57.19 3.89
N TYR A 111 -27.89 -58.13 3.04
CA TYR A 111 -26.50 -58.52 2.97
C TYR A 111 -25.81 -57.59 1.98
N VAL A 112 -24.99 -56.68 2.50
CA VAL A 112 -24.06 -55.90 1.70
C VAL A 112 -22.97 -56.87 1.26
N TYR A 113 -23.09 -57.41 0.05
CA TYR A 113 -22.02 -58.19 -0.55
C TYR A 113 -21.00 -57.22 -1.15
N THR A 114 -19.92 -56.95 -0.42
CA THR A 114 -18.76 -56.28 -0.98
C THR A 114 -18.00 -57.30 -1.82
N ILE A 115 -18.18 -57.23 -3.14
CA ILE A 115 -17.33 -57.96 -4.06
C ILE A 115 -16.01 -57.21 -4.13
N THR A 116 -15.05 -57.61 -3.31
CA THR A 116 -13.66 -57.17 -3.44
C THR A 116 -13.03 -57.98 -4.57
N CYS A 117 -12.83 -57.36 -5.74
CA CYS A 117 -12.04 -58.00 -6.79
C CYS A 117 -10.62 -58.22 -6.26
N PRO A 118 -10.10 -59.45 -6.18
CA PRO A 118 -8.68 -59.64 -5.89
C PRO A 118 -7.88 -58.99 -7.01
N VAL A 119 -6.76 -58.37 -6.63
CA VAL A 119 -5.78 -57.72 -7.49
C VAL A 119 -5.60 -58.53 -8.78
N CYS A 120 -5.89 -57.90 -9.92
CA CYS A 120 -5.66 -58.50 -11.23
C CYS A 120 -4.15 -58.73 -11.38
N PRO A 121 -3.69 -59.93 -11.77
CA PRO A 121 -2.29 -60.11 -12.14
C PRO A 121 -1.94 -59.18 -13.31
N ASP A 122 -0.74 -58.58 -13.28
CA ASP A 122 -0.24 -57.57 -14.22
C ASP A 122 -0.09 -58.07 -15.69
N ASP A 123 -0.62 -59.25 -16.02
CA ASP A 123 -0.60 -59.79 -17.37
C ASP A 123 -1.78 -59.23 -18.19
N ASP A 124 -1.42 -58.50 -19.25
CA ASP A 124 -2.17 -57.53 -20.08
C ASP A 124 -3.52 -57.96 -20.70
N ASP A 125 -4.11 -59.11 -20.35
CA ASP A 125 -5.40 -59.56 -20.94
C ASP A 125 -6.31 -60.34 -19.97
N SER A 126 -6.01 -60.36 -18.66
CA SER A 126 -6.81 -61.14 -17.72
C SER A 126 -8.14 -60.45 -17.35
N ILE A 127 -9.26 -61.02 -17.81
CA ILE A 127 -10.61 -60.57 -17.45
C ILE A 127 -10.84 -60.86 -15.97
N CYS A 128 -10.78 -59.81 -15.15
CA CYS A 128 -11.17 -59.87 -13.74
C CYS A 128 -12.70 -59.94 -13.62
N CYS A 129 -13.24 -61.14 -13.79
CA CYS A 129 -14.64 -61.43 -13.51
C CYS A 129 -14.78 -61.81 -12.03
N PRO A 130 -15.30 -60.95 -11.15
CA PRO A 130 -15.89 -61.46 -9.94
C PRO A 130 -17.06 -62.36 -10.33
N TYR A 131 -16.96 -63.65 -10.02
CA TYR A 131 -18.11 -64.55 -10.04
C TYR A 131 -18.81 -64.41 -8.69
N PRO A 132 -19.87 -63.60 -8.56
CA PRO A 132 -20.74 -63.71 -7.41
C PRO A 132 -21.36 -65.11 -7.43
N TYR A 133 -20.98 -65.94 -6.45
CA TYR A 133 -21.56 -67.27 -6.30
C TYR A 133 -23.00 -67.13 -5.76
N PHE A 134 -23.95 -66.87 -6.65
CA PHE A 134 -25.37 -66.75 -6.31
C PHE A 134 -25.97 -68.16 -6.09
N TYR A 135 -26.07 -68.60 -4.83
CA TYR A 135 -26.57 -69.95 -4.51
C TYR A 135 -28.11 -70.08 -4.44
N TYR A 136 -28.90 -69.05 -4.77
CA TYR A 136 -30.37 -69.13 -4.66
C TYR A 136 -31.12 -68.70 -5.94
N PRO A 137 -31.82 -69.63 -6.61
CA PRO A 137 -32.65 -69.36 -7.78
C PRO A 137 -34.04 -68.93 -7.32
N THR A 138 -34.22 -67.66 -6.95
CA THR A 138 -35.57 -67.12 -6.76
C THR A 138 -35.66 -65.78 -7.49
N GLY A 139 -36.64 -65.66 -8.40
CA GLY A 139 -36.77 -64.64 -9.44
C GLY A 139 -37.05 -63.21 -8.96
N GLY A 140 -36.32 -62.72 -7.96
CA GLY A 140 -36.36 -61.33 -7.53
C GLY A 140 -35.56 -60.42 -8.47
N GLN A 141 -36.09 -59.23 -8.75
CA GLN A 141 -35.31 -58.14 -9.34
C GLN A 141 -34.38 -57.56 -8.26
N GLY A 142 -33.09 -57.43 -8.57
CA GLY A 142 -32.11 -56.73 -7.73
C GLY A 142 -31.70 -55.42 -8.38
N ARG A 143 -31.46 -54.36 -7.60
CA ARG A 143 -30.89 -53.10 -8.12
C ARG A 143 -29.37 -53.18 -8.04
N VAL A 144 -28.69 -53.00 -9.17
CA VAL A 144 -27.24 -52.93 -9.22
C VAL A 144 -26.81 -51.49 -9.47
N VAL A 145 -25.90 -51.00 -8.61
CA VAL A 145 -25.26 -49.71 -8.71
C VAL A 145 -23.75 -49.91 -8.84
N ILE A 146 -23.20 -49.63 -10.01
CA ILE A 146 -21.76 -49.65 -10.27
C ILE A 146 -21.24 -48.23 -10.19
N LYS A 147 -20.30 -48.02 -9.27
CA LYS A 147 -19.58 -46.76 -9.12
C LYS A 147 -18.10 -46.97 -9.41
N VAL A 148 -17.47 -46.03 -10.09
CA VAL A 148 -16.03 -46.01 -10.31
C VAL A 148 -15.48 -44.77 -9.64
N SER A 149 -14.50 -44.97 -8.77
CA SER A 149 -13.81 -43.90 -8.05
C SER A 149 -12.36 -43.84 -8.48
N TYR A 150 -11.87 -42.69 -8.91
CA TYR A 150 -10.50 -42.53 -9.39
C TYR A 150 -9.88 -41.21 -8.88
N PRO A 151 -8.55 -41.14 -8.70
CA PRO A 151 -7.87 -39.90 -8.41
C PRO A 151 -7.94 -38.97 -9.63
N GLU A 152 -8.43 -37.74 -9.45
CA GLU A 152 -8.43 -36.69 -10.47
C GLU A 152 -7.67 -35.48 -9.93
N GLU A 153 -6.73 -34.96 -10.72
CA GLU A 153 -6.07 -33.70 -10.42
C GLU A 153 -7.04 -32.56 -10.69
N VAL A 154 -7.38 -31.84 -9.64
CA VAL A 154 -8.28 -30.69 -9.68
C VAL A 154 -7.51 -29.44 -9.33
N ILE A 155 -7.70 -28.39 -10.13
CA ILE A 155 -7.15 -27.06 -9.86
C ILE A 155 -8.10 -26.37 -8.90
N LYS A 156 -7.62 -26.09 -7.70
CA LYS A 156 -8.32 -25.28 -6.69
C LYS A 156 -7.64 -23.93 -6.52
N TYR A 157 -8.36 -22.97 -5.97
CA TYR A 157 -7.84 -21.65 -5.67
C TYR A 157 -7.72 -21.47 -4.17
N ARG A 158 -6.58 -20.95 -3.72
CA ARG A 158 -6.39 -20.55 -2.33
C ARG A 158 -6.10 -19.06 -2.25
N THR A 159 -6.62 -18.42 -1.22
CA THR A 159 -6.28 -17.03 -0.90
C THR A 159 -4.92 -17.01 -0.21
N VAL A 160 -3.98 -16.28 -0.79
CA VAL A 160 -2.63 -16.07 -0.24
C VAL A 160 -2.48 -14.60 0.12
N THR A 161 -1.96 -14.34 1.32
CA THR A 161 -1.59 -12.98 1.74
C THR A 161 -0.21 -12.66 1.19
N LYS A 162 -0.15 -11.71 0.26
CA LYS A 162 1.09 -11.15 -0.29
C LYS A 162 1.34 -9.77 0.29
N TYR A 163 2.58 -9.31 0.19
CA TYR A 163 2.98 -7.97 0.61
C TYR A 163 3.48 -7.21 -0.60
N ARG A 164 3.16 -5.92 -0.67
CA ARG A 164 3.74 -5.00 -1.65
C ARG A 164 4.25 -3.76 -0.94
N ASP A 165 5.35 -3.25 -1.44
CA ASP A 165 5.90 -1.99 -1.00
C ASP A 165 5.17 -0.85 -1.69
N VAL A 166 4.53 0.00 -0.89
CA VAL A 166 3.78 1.18 -1.36
C VAL A 166 4.53 2.42 -0.92
N THR A 167 4.90 3.26 -1.90
CA THR A 167 5.47 4.58 -1.63
C THR A 167 4.35 5.52 -1.20
N LYS A 168 4.41 5.97 0.06
CA LYS A 168 3.56 7.02 0.61
C LYS A 168 4.38 8.29 0.81
N TYR A 169 3.71 9.42 0.96
CA TYR A 169 4.35 10.70 1.24
C TYR A 169 3.95 11.17 2.63
N ARG A 170 4.94 11.56 3.42
CA ARG A 170 4.72 12.24 4.69
C ARG A 170 5.12 13.70 4.56
N GLU A 171 4.37 14.55 5.25
CA GLU A 171 4.65 15.98 5.35
C GLU A 171 5.60 16.21 6.53
N VAL A 172 6.81 16.66 6.24
CA VAL A 172 7.87 16.89 7.22
C VAL A 172 8.13 18.39 7.30
N PRO A 173 7.98 19.01 8.49
CA PRO A 173 8.35 20.41 8.67
C PRO A 173 9.86 20.55 8.54
N MET A 174 10.30 21.41 7.61
CA MET A 174 11.70 21.72 7.38
C MET A 174 11.92 23.22 7.58
N PRO A 175 12.88 23.63 8.43
CA PRO A 175 13.22 25.04 8.56
C PRO A 175 13.90 25.51 7.27
N VAL A 176 13.32 26.54 6.65
CA VAL A 176 13.84 27.19 5.44
C VAL A 176 14.21 28.62 5.80
N LEU A 177 15.42 29.01 5.42
CA LEU A 177 15.88 30.40 5.56
C LEU A 177 15.21 31.23 4.46
N LYS A 178 14.37 32.19 4.86
CA LYS A 178 13.74 33.14 3.96
C LYS A 178 14.30 34.53 4.17
N GLU A 179 14.23 35.33 3.12
CA GLU A 179 14.56 36.75 3.17
C GLU A 179 13.27 37.56 3.03
N ARG A 180 13.13 38.60 3.84
CA ARG A 180 12.09 39.62 3.64
C ARG A 180 12.72 41.00 3.63
N THR A 181 12.22 41.86 2.76
CA THR A 181 12.59 43.26 2.76
C THR A 181 11.69 44.01 3.73
N VAL A 182 12.27 44.54 4.79
CA VAL A 182 11.56 45.35 5.79
C VAL A 182 12.00 46.80 5.66
N THR A 183 11.02 47.70 5.62
CA THR A 183 11.29 49.13 5.68
C THR A 183 11.57 49.53 7.13
N LYS A 184 12.83 49.88 7.43
CA LYS A 184 13.24 50.42 8.73
C LYS A 184 13.38 51.93 8.65
N TYR A 185 12.90 52.63 9.67
CA TYR A 185 13.09 54.08 9.79
C TYR A 185 14.34 54.35 10.61
N VAL A 186 15.38 54.87 9.95
CA VAL A 186 16.62 55.27 10.60
C VAL A 186 16.67 56.79 10.68
N LYS A 187 17.00 57.30 11.87
CA LYS A 187 17.29 58.74 12.05
C LYS A 187 18.69 59.01 11.52
N MET A 188 18.80 59.86 10.51
CA MET A 188 20.07 60.26 9.93
C MET A 188 20.19 61.79 9.87
N PRO A 189 21.42 62.35 9.93
CA PRO A 189 21.64 63.76 9.69
C PRO A 189 21.15 64.15 8.29
N ILE A 190 20.49 65.30 8.16
CA ILE A 190 20.01 65.82 6.86
C ILE A 190 21.13 65.85 5.81
N TRP A 191 22.36 66.15 6.23
CA TRP A 191 23.53 66.17 5.36
C TRP A 191 23.86 64.78 4.80
N SER A 192 23.83 63.74 5.63
CA SER A 192 24.03 62.35 5.16
C SER A 192 22.94 61.89 4.20
N TYR A 193 21.73 62.46 4.28
CA TYR A 193 20.65 62.20 3.34
C TYR A 193 20.83 62.95 2.01
N LEU A 194 21.28 64.21 2.06
CA LEU A 194 21.45 65.05 0.88
C LEU A 194 22.68 64.70 0.04
N PHE A 195 23.71 64.11 0.66
CA PHE A 195 24.99 63.78 0.02
C PHE A 195 25.25 62.27 -0.15
N ARG A 196 24.20 61.45 -0.07
CA ARG A 196 24.27 60.01 -0.39
C ARG A 196 23.95 59.78 -1.86
#